data_AF-A0A0G0I8S2-F1
#
_entry.id   AF-A0A0G0I8S2-F1
#
_cell.length_a   1.000
_cell.length_b   1.000
_cell.length_c   1.000
_cell.angle_alpha   90.00
_cell.angle_beta   90.00
_cell.angle_gamma   90.00
#
_symmetry.space_group_name_H-M   'P 1'
#
loop_
_entity.id
_entity.type
_entity.pdbx_description
1 polymer ?
#
loop_
_entity_poly.entity_id
_entity_poly.type
_entity_poly.pdbx_seq_one_letter_code
_entity_poly.pdbx_strand_id
1 'polypeptide(L)'
;MVVEPVKTDEEIKNEKILARWKEKQTAKWANLSKEQFVINASAYTASADECDNDLGITASGIKVQEKRTIACPPEFPFGAKLSIEGYGTFICEDRGGAIKGNHIDIYMETKAEAFAFGRRNLIAQVVE
;
A
#
# COMPACT_ATOMS: atom_id res chain seq x y z
N MET A 1 -14.14 14.60 -27.54
CA MET A 1 -13.07 13.59 -27.61
C MET A 1 -12.57 13.41 -26.19
N VAL A 2 -12.96 12.33 -25.51
CA VAL A 2 -12.38 11.99 -24.21
C VAL A 2 -11.00 11.42 -24.49
N VAL A 3 -9.96 12.23 -24.30
CA VAL A 3 -8.60 11.71 -24.29
C VAL A 3 -8.50 10.83 -23.05
N GLU A 4 -8.38 9.52 -23.25
CA GLU A 4 -8.08 8.62 -22.15
C GLU A 4 -6.75 9.08 -21.51
N PRO A 5 -6.64 9.13 -20.17
CA PRO A 5 -5.40 9.56 -19.54
C PRO A 5 -4.29 8.59 -19.95
N VAL A 6 -3.33 9.09 -20.71
CA VAL A 6 -2.14 8.34 -21.08
C VAL A 6 -1.34 8.13 -19.80
N LYS A 7 -1.22 6.87 -19.36
CA LYS A 7 -0.40 6.48 -18.21
C LYS A 7 1.04 6.93 -18.46
N THR A 8 1.66 7.50 -17.45
CA THR A 8 3.06 7.94 -17.50
C THR A 8 4.02 6.74 -17.63
N ASP A 9 5.23 6.96 -18.13
CA ASP A 9 6.29 5.94 -18.17
C ASP A 9 6.57 5.33 -16.79
N GLU A 10 6.46 6.13 -15.73
CA GLU A 10 6.61 5.70 -14.33
C GLU A 10 5.48 4.74 -13.93
N GLU A 11 4.22 5.05 -14.26
CA GLU A 11 3.08 4.17 -14.00
C GLU A 11 3.19 2.86 -14.77
N ILE A 12 3.61 2.89 -16.03
CA ILE A 12 3.83 1.69 -16.85
C ILE A 12 4.93 0.82 -16.23
N LYS A 13 6.00 1.43 -15.72
CA LYS A 13 7.07 0.72 -15.01
C LYS A 13 6.56 0.09 -13.71
N ASN A 14 5.79 0.81 -12.92
CA ASN A 14 5.20 0.31 -11.68
C ASN A 14 4.24 -0.86 -11.94
N GLU A 15 3.40 -0.78 -12.98
CA GLU A 15 2.52 -1.88 -13.39
C GLU A 15 3.31 -3.14 -13.78
N LYS A 16 4.43 -3.00 -14.51
CA LYS A 16 5.31 -4.13 -14.84
C LYS A 16 5.93 -4.76 -13.59
N ILE A 17 6.32 -3.95 -12.61
CA ILE A 17 6.86 -4.44 -11.32
C ILE A 17 5.79 -5.23 -10.57
N LEU A 18 4.59 -4.68 -10.43
CA LEU A 18 3.46 -5.36 -9.77
C LEU A 18 3.03 -6.63 -10.51
N ALA A 19 3.03 -6.63 -11.84
CA ALA A 19 2.72 -7.83 -12.63
C ALA A 19 3.71 -8.97 -12.34
N ARG A 20 5.01 -8.66 -12.30
CA ARG A 20 6.04 -9.65 -11.93
C ARG A 20 5.84 -10.19 -10.52
N TRP A 21 5.42 -9.33 -9.58
CA TRP A 21 5.08 -9.77 -8.22
C TRP A 21 3.83 -10.65 -8.19
N LYS A 22 2.81 -10.31 -9.00
CA LYS A 22 1.57 -11.09 -9.11
C LYS A 22 1.84 -12.52 -9.55
N GLU A 23 2.68 -12.71 -10.57
CA GLU A 23 3.09 -14.04 -11.02
C GLU A 23 3.83 -14.82 -9.92
N LYS A 24 4.78 -14.17 -9.24
CA LYS A 24 5.54 -14.77 -8.13
C LYS A 24 4.68 -15.10 -6.90
N GLN A 25 3.57 -14.37 -6.71
CA GLN A 25 2.71 -14.47 -5.53
C GLN A 25 1.35 -15.10 -5.84
N THR A 26 1.25 -15.89 -6.92
CA THR A 26 -0.01 -16.48 -7.39
C THR A 26 -0.78 -17.22 -6.28
N ALA A 27 -0.08 -17.95 -5.41
CA ALA A 27 -0.70 -18.63 -4.26
C ALA A 27 -1.33 -17.66 -3.24
N LYS A 28 -0.75 -16.47 -3.03
CA LYS A 28 -1.33 -15.45 -2.13
C LYS A 28 -2.55 -14.79 -2.76
N TRP A 29 -2.47 -14.49 -4.05
CA TRP A 29 -3.61 -13.97 -4.81
C TRP A 29 -4.80 -14.94 -4.83
N ALA A 30 -4.55 -16.25 -4.88
CA ALA A 30 -5.60 -17.27 -4.83
C ALA A 30 -6.29 -17.37 -3.45
N ASN A 31 -5.59 -17.03 -2.36
CA ASN A 31 -6.10 -17.10 -0.99
C ASN A 31 -6.57 -15.74 -0.44
N LEU A 32 -6.59 -14.70 -1.27
CA LEU A 32 -6.93 -13.36 -0.83
C LEU A 32 -8.46 -13.22 -0.69
N SER A 33 -8.96 -13.13 0.53
CA SER A 33 -10.40 -12.89 0.76
C SER A 33 -10.77 -11.46 0.37
N LYS A 34 -11.93 -11.32 -0.29
CA LYS A 34 -12.55 -10.04 -0.67
C LYS A 34 -13.62 -9.58 0.33
N GLU A 35 -13.72 -10.26 1.46
CA GLU A 35 -14.61 -9.87 2.54
C GLU A 35 -14.11 -8.61 3.23
N GLN A 36 -15.01 -7.93 3.92
CA GLN A 36 -14.65 -6.79 4.77
C GLN A 36 -14.07 -7.32 6.08
N PHE A 37 -13.00 -6.69 6.54
CA PHE A 37 -12.34 -7.04 7.80
C PHE A 37 -11.87 -5.79 8.53
N VAL A 38 -11.72 -5.91 9.84
CA VAL A 38 -11.24 -4.81 10.68
C VAL A 38 -9.72 -4.83 10.70
N ILE A 39 -9.13 -3.74 10.23
CA ILE A 39 -7.69 -3.48 10.27
C ILE A 39 -7.34 -2.57 11.43
N ASN A 40 -6.17 -2.79 12.03
CA ASN A 40 -5.53 -1.81 12.89
C ASN A 40 -4.66 -0.91 12.00
N ALA A 41 -5.18 0.25 11.63
CA ALA A 41 -4.48 1.19 10.78
C ALA A 41 -3.60 2.14 11.61
N SER A 42 -2.33 2.24 11.24
CA SER A 42 -1.42 3.31 11.64
C SER A 42 -1.01 4.15 10.43
N ALA A 43 -0.21 5.19 10.68
CA ALA A 43 0.39 5.99 9.62
C ALA A 43 1.90 6.08 9.82
N TYR A 44 2.63 6.02 8.71
CA TYR A 44 4.08 6.21 8.66
C TYR A 44 4.45 7.28 7.62
N THR A 45 5.66 7.80 7.74
CA THR A 45 6.20 8.79 6.81
C THR A 45 7.54 8.32 6.27
N ALA A 46 7.89 8.69 5.05
CA ALA A 46 9.21 8.41 4.47
C ALA A 46 10.21 9.51 4.85
N SER A 47 10.10 10.04 6.07
CA SER A 47 11.07 11.02 6.55
C SER A 47 12.48 10.40 6.53
N ALA A 48 13.46 11.16 6.04
CA ALA A 48 14.85 10.73 5.92
C ALA A 48 15.48 10.22 7.23
N ASP A 49 14.91 10.59 8.39
CA ASP A 49 15.31 10.07 9.70
C ASP A 49 15.00 8.56 9.91
N GLU A 50 14.06 7.98 9.15
CA GLU A 50 13.54 6.62 9.35
C GLU A 50 13.93 5.64 8.23
N CYS A 51 14.46 6.14 7.12
CA CYS A 51 14.89 5.32 5.98
C CYS A 51 16.30 5.74 5.54
N ASP A 52 17.27 4.82 5.67
CA ASP A 52 18.69 4.95 5.31
C ASP A 52 18.96 5.36 3.83
N ASN A 53 17.90 5.54 3.03
CA ASN A 53 17.94 5.99 1.65
C ASN A 53 16.82 7.00 1.42
N ASP A 54 17.20 8.24 1.08
CA ASP A 54 16.36 9.41 0.73
C ASP A 54 15.40 9.19 -0.48
N LEU A 55 15.30 7.94 -0.96
CA LEU A 55 14.64 7.59 -2.21
C LEU A 55 13.19 7.15 -2.03
N GLY A 56 12.76 6.80 -0.81
CA GLY A 56 11.38 6.38 -0.51
C GLY A 56 10.96 5.13 -1.27
N ILE A 57 11.86 4.15 -1.44
CA ILE A 57 11.58 2.92 -2.19
C ILE A 57 10.99 1.87 -1.27
N THR A 58 9.77 1.41 -1.60
CA THR A 58 9.05 0.35 -0.88
C THR A 58 9.64 -1.03 -1.12
N ALA A 59 9.25 -2.02 -0.31
CA ALA A 59 9.64 -3.42 -0.47
C ALA A 59 9.26 -4.04 -1.84
N SER A 60 8.27 -3.49 -2.56
CA SER A 60 7.96 -3.90 -3.93
C SER A 60 8.96 -3.38 -4.97
N GLY A 61 9.74 -2.35 -4.64
CA GLY A 61 10.62 -1.62 -5.54
C GLY A 61 9.98 -0.38 -6.17
N ILE A 62 8.77 0.00 -5.74
CA ILE A 62 8.03 1.18 -6.19
C ILE A 62 8.26 2.33 -5.20
N LYS A 63 8.31 3.57 -5.69
CA LYS A 63 8.43 4.75 -4.83
C LYS A 63 7.12 4.99 -4.07
N VAL A 64 7.20 5.31 -2.78
CA VAL A 64 6.05 5.69 -1.96
C VAL A 64 5.27 6.85 -2.58
N GLN A 65 3.95 6.77 -2.53
CA GLN A 65 3.06 7.83 -3.00
C GLN A 65 1.89 7.99 -2.03
N GLU A 66 1.58 9.24 -1.66
CA GLU A 66 0.44 9.56 -0.80
C GLU A 66 -0.88 9.11 -1.44
N LYS A 67 -1.84 8.65 -0.62
CA LYS A 67 -3.16 8.14 -1.04
C LYS A 67 -3.10 6.95 -1.99
N ARG A 68 -1.94 6.30 -2.06
CA ARG A 68 -1.71 5.12 -2.88
C ARG A 68 -1.02 4.04 -2.08
N THR A 69 0.13 4.34 -1.48
CA THR A 69 0.99 3.32 -0.89
C THR A 69 0.56 2.96 0.54
N ILE A 70 0.46 1.66 0.82
CA ILE A 70 0.33 1.12 2.18
C ILE A 70 1.36 0.01 2.41
N ALA A 71 1.79 -0.14 3.66
CA ALA A 71 2.52 -1.30 4.13
C ALA A 71 1.54 -2.34 4.65
N CYS A 72 1.62 -3.56 4.11
CA CYS A 72 0.72 -4.64 4.50
C CYS A 72 1.47 -5.83 5.12
N PRO A 73 0.72 -6.71 5.81
CA PRO A 73 1.27 -7.96 6.30
C PRO A 73 1.71 -8.88 5.15
N PRO A 74 2.63 -9.81 5.41
CA PRO A 74 3.14 -10.72 4.39
C PRO A 74 2.05 -11.59 3.76
N GLU A 75 0.91 -11.77 4.39
CA GLU A 75 -0.28 -12.45 3.83
C GLU A 75 -0.82 -11.74 2.57
N PHE A 76 -0.75 -10.40 2.52
CA PHE A 76 -1.22 -9.63 1.37
C PHE A 76 -0.15 -9.62 0.25
N PRO A 77 -0.51 -9.98 -0.98
CA PRO A 77 0.41 -9.88 -2.10
C PRO A 77 0.65 -8.41 -2.47
N PHE A 78 1.81 -8.14 -3.05
CA PHE A 78 2.07 -6.81 -3.61
C PHE A 78 1.12 -6.55 -4.79
N GLY A 79 0.63 -5.33 -4.86
CA GLY A 79 -0.37 -4.90 -5.83
C GLY A 79 -1.82 -5.13 -5.41
N ALA A 80 -2.06 -5.80 -4.27
CA ALA A 80 -3.42 -5.94 -3.73
C ALA A 80 -4.00 -4.55 -3.44
N LYS A 81 -5.23 -4.31 -3.90
CA LYS A 81 -5.92 -3.03 -3.67
C LYS A 81 -6.86 -3.17 -2.48
N LEU A 82 -6.66 -2.33 -1.47
CA LEU A 82 -7.49 -2.28 -0.28
C LEU A 82 -8.28 -0.97 -0.28
N SER A 83 -9.60 -1.09 -0.28
CA SER A 83 -10.50 0.03 0.00
C SER A 83 -10.65 0.15 1.51
N ILE A 84 -10.23 1.29 2.06
CA ILE A 84 -10.34 1.62 3.48
C ILE A 84 -11.50 2.60 3.64
N GLU A 85 -12.48 2.21 4.45
CA GLU A 85 -13.68 3.01 4.67
C GLU A 85 -13.32 4.40 5.23
N GLY A 86 -13.78 5.44 4.54
CA GLY A 86 -13.51 6.85 4.90
C GLY A 86 -12.17 7.41 4.41
N TYR A 87 -11.30 6.60 3.80
CA TYR A 87 -9.97 7.05 3.32
C TYR A 87 -9.72 6.79 1.84
N GLY A 88 -10.41 5.82 1.24
CA GLY A 88 -10.30 5.50 -0.19
C GLY A 88 -9.50 4.22 -0.47
N THR A 89 -9.06 4.06 -1.71
CA THR A 89 -8.38 2.85 -2.18
C THR A 89 -6.87 3.02 -2.18
N PHE A 90 -6.18 2.09 -1.53
CA PHE A 90 -4.74 2.01 -1.45
C PHE A 90 -4.23 0.72 -2.07
N ILE A 91 -2.94 0.67 -2.34
CA ILE A 91 -2.24 -0.44 -2.98
C ILE A 91 -1.14 -0.93 -2.05
N CYS A 92 -1.13 -2.24 -1.85
CA CYS A 92 -0.09 -2.92 -1.12
C CYS A 92 1.23 -2.90 -1.89
N GLU A 93 2.07 -1.91 -1.61
CA GLU A 93 3.36 -1.73 -2.28
C GLU A 93 4.52 -1.92 -1.31
N ASP A 94 4.27 -1.88 0.00
CA ASP A 94 5.29 -1.93 1.03
C ASP A 94 5.09 -3.05 2.08
N ARG A 95 6.14 -3.34 2.85
CA ARG A 95 6.12 -4.30 3.96
C ARG A 95 7.03 -3.84 5.09
N GLY A 96 6.52 -3.92 6.32
CA GLY A 96 7.33 -3.73 7.52
C GLY A 96 7.36 -4.99 8.38
N GLY A 97 8.48 -5.25 9.06
CA GLY A 97 8.62 -6.43 9.94
C GLY A 97 7.67 -6.43 11.14
N ALA A 98 7.20 -5.25 11.55
CA ALA A 98 6.19 -5.08 12.59
C ALA A 98 4.74 -5.16 12.07
N ILE A 99 4.54 -5.10 10.74
CA ILE A 99 3.23 -5.11 10.10
C ILE A 99 2.81 -6.57 9.90
N LYS A 100 2.04 -7.12 10.85
CA LYS A 100 1.61 -8.52 10.88
C LYS A 100 0.13 -8.64 11.25
N GLY A 101 -0.53 -9.70 10.76
CA GLY A 101 -1.94 -9.97 11.06
C GLY A 101 -2.88 -8.96 10.41
N ASN A 102 -3.63 -8.21 11.21
CA ASN A 102 -4.57 -7.19 10.72
C ASN A 102 -4.01 -5.76 10.78
N HIS A 103 -2.72 -5.60 11.06
CA HIS A 103 -2.09 -4.28 11.12
C HIS A 103 -1.75 -3.78 9.71
N ILE A 104 -2.09 -2.54 9.39
CA ILE A 104 -1.83 -1.87 8.11
C ILE A 104 -1.23 -0.50 8.40
N ASP A 105 -0.16 -0.14 7.70
CA ASP A 105 0.45 1.18 7.83
C ASP A 105 0.18 2.03 6.59
N ILE A 106 -0.41 3.20 6.77
CA ILE A 106 -0.76 4.10 5.68
C ILE A 106 0.35 5.13 5.49
N TYR A 107 0.87 5.23 4.27
CA TYR A 107 1.87 6.23 3.96
C TYR A 107 1.25 7.63 3.97
N MET A 108 1.86 8.55 4.70
CA MET A 108 1.53 9.97 4.74
C MET A 108 2.76 10.81 4.45
N GLU A 109 2.56 11.93 3.76
CA GLU A 109 3.67 12.80 3.35
C GLU A 109 4.30 13.51 4.56
N THR A 110 3.47 13.95 5.52
CA THR A 110 3.96 14.73 6.66
C THR A 110 3.81 14.01 8.01
N LYS A 111 4.76 14.23 8.92
CA LYS A 111 4.68 13.73 10.31
C LYS A 111 3.41 14.26 11.00
N ALA A 112 3.01 15.50 10.72
CA ALA A 112 1.82 16.11 11.29
C ALA A 112 0.54 15.33 10.93
N GLU A 113 0.40 14.91 9.68
CA GLU A 113 -0.72 14.08 9.24
C GLU A 113 -0.69 12.69 9.89
N ALA A 114 0.49 12.07 9.95
CA ALA A 114 0.64 10.77 10.61
C ALA A 114 0.26 10.84 12.10
N PHE A 115 0.68 11.88 12.81
CA PHE A 115 0.30 12.11 14.20
C PHE A 115 -1.20 12.40 14.36
N ALA A 116 -1.80 13.18 13.46
CA ALA A 116 -3.24 13.46 13.48
C ALA A 116 -4.08 12.20 13.16
N PHE A 117 -3.55 11.30 12.32
CA PHE A 117 -4.18 10.03 12.04
C PHE A 117 -4.13 9.09 13.24
N GLY A 118 -2.98 8.98 13.92
CA GLY A 118 -2.82 8.13 15.09
C GLY A 118 -3.04 6.64 14.79
N ARG A 119 -3.51 5.86 15.76
CA ARG A 119 -3.88 4.44 15.55
C ARG A 119 -5.37 4.29 15.71
N ARG A 120 -6.01 3.66 14.71
CA ARG A 120 -7.46 3.47 14.70
C ARG A 120 -7.82 2.16 14.03
N ASN A 121 -8.94 1.58 14.47
CA ASN A 121 -9.49 0.40 13.81
C ASN A 121 -10.42 0.86 12.69
N LEU A 122 -10.14 0.42 11.47
CA LEU A 122 -10.89 0.78 10.27
C LEU A 122 -11.42 -0.49 9.60
N ILE A 123 -12.50 -0.35 8.84
CA ILE A 123 -12.99 -1.42 7.98
C ILE A 123 -12.26 -1.30 6.65
N ALA A 124 -11.64 -2.40 6.22
CA ALA A 124 -11.00 -2.51 4.93
C ALA A 124 -11.56 -3.68 4.13
N GLN A 125 -11.47 -3.57 2.81
CA GLN A 125 -11.88 -4.60 1.87
C GLN A 125 -10.87 -4.73 0.74
N VAL A 126 -10.51 -5.95 0.38
CA VAL A 126 -9.74 -6.18 -0.85
C VAL A 126 -10.67 -6.04 -2.04
N VAL A 127 -10.38 -5.06 -2.90
CA VAL A 127 -11.13 -4.79 -4.13
C VAL A 127 -10.47 -5.38 -5.37
N GLU A 128 -9.14 -5.56 -5.34
CA GLU A 128 -8.38 -6.23 -6.40
C GLU A 128 -7.30 -7.12 -5.84
#